data_AF-Q897H5-F1
#
_entry.id   AF-Q897H5-F1
#
_cell.length_a   1.000
_cell.length_b   1.000
_cell.length_c   1.000
_cell.angle_alpha   90.00
_cell.angle_beta   90.00
_cell.angle_gamma   90.00
#
_symmetry.space_group_name_H-M   'P 1'
#
loop_
_entity.id
_entity.type
_entity.pdbx_description
1 polymer ?
#
loop_
_entity_poly.entity_id
_entity_poly.type
_entity_poly.pdbx_seq_one_letter_code
_entity_poly.pdbx_strand_id
1 'polypeptide(L)'
;MKKNLKNIYIDDGFIMLTYIFMNILALLAYLFMVPFRVEGINFEIYKNTYMYFYIFQLIVFSFSIVHFKVEKNISFENLLGNIIKTIILVISNIPLILIIFISGNVESLNFTYPLILQTIYGLAIISFKHLLNIIDITEKYSSFIVNFSVTFINIFSFAFLYIYYKYAQIVITTIYDKDIPKIFFINPLMSISGFINMEITEYTQMGITPIIWGICFWTICALINLVVIKKIGGHSIGMENN
;
A
#
# COMPACT_ATOMS: atom_id res chain seq x y z
N MET A 1 3.30 30.69 -27.32
CA MET A 1 3.29 29.21 -27.44
C MET A 1 3.40 28.54 -26.07
N LYS A 2 2.59 28.95 -25.09
CA LYS A 2 2.44 28.26 -23.80
C LYS A 2 1.48 27.10 -24.03
N LYS A 3 2.03 25.94 -24.41
CA LYS A 3 1.25 24.71 -24.54
C LYS A 3 0.57 24.46 -23.20
N ASN A 4 -0.76 24.45 -23.26
CA ASN A 4 -1.62 23.71 -22.35
C ASN A 4 -1.06 22.29 -22.18
N LEU A 5 -0.15 22.07 -21.25
CA LEU A 5 -0.03 20.81 -20.51
C LEU A 5 -1.25 20.73 -19.57
N LYS A 6 -2.45 20.88 -20.14
CA LYS A 6 -3.71 20.60 -19.47
C LYS A 6 -3.69 19.11 -19.23
N ASN A 7 -3.43 18.75 -17.99
CA ASN A 7 -3.86 17.53 -17.32
C ASN A 7 -4.03 16.35 -18.28
N ILE A 8 -2.98 15.53 -18.39
CA ILE A 8 -3.13 14.17 -18.87
C ILE A 8 -4.04 13.48 -17.85
N TYR A 9 -5.35 13.53 -18.09
CA TYR A 9 -6.34 12.87 -17.28
C TYR A 9 -6.20 11.38 -17.57
N ILE A 10 -5.53 10.68 -16.65
CA ILE A 10 -5.49 9.23 -16.66
C ILE A 10 -6.85 8.75 -16.12
N ASP A 11 -7.56 7.95 -16.91
CA ASP A 11 -8.79 7.29 -16.47
C ASP A 11 -8.47 6.27 -15.36
N ASP A 12 -9.32 6.16 -14.34
CA ASP A 12 -9.17 5.18 -13.27
C ASP A 12 -9.07 3.75 -13.82
N GLY A 13 -9.80 3.46 -14.90
CA GLY A 13 -9.69 2.18 -15.61
C GLY A 13 -8.30 1.92 -16.18
N PHE A 14 -7.65 2.96 -16.73
CA PHE A 14 -6.27 2.86 -17.22
C PHE A 14 -5.28 2.62 -16.08
N ILE A 15 -5.48 3.26 -14.92
CA ILE A 15 -4.65 3.05 -13.73
C ILE A 15 -4.75 1.60 -13.26
N MET A 16 -5.97 1.07 -13.18
CA MET A 16 -6.20 -0.33 -12.78
C MET A 16 -5.59 -1.32 -13.77
N LEU A 17 -5.76 -1.10 -15.06
CA LEU A 17 -5.19 -1.98 -16.08
C LEU A 17 -3.66 -1.95 -16.03
N THR A 18 -3.07 -0.76 -15.87
CA THR A 18 -1.62 -0.60 -15.71
C THR A 18 -1.12 -1.32 -14.46
N TYR A 19 -1.83 -1.21 -13.33
CA TYR A 19 -1.52 -1.92 -12.10
C TYR A 19 -1.45 -3.43 -12.31
N ILE A 20 -2.53 -4.00 -12.88
CA ILE A 20 -2.62 -5.45 -13.13
C ILE A 20 -1.53 -5.88 -14.11
N PHE A 21 -1.32 -5.12 -15.20
CA PHE A 21 -0.32 -5.41 -16.21
C PHE A 21 1.10 -5.43 -15.62
N MET A 22 1.45 -4.45 -14.78
CA MET A 22 2.76 -4.41 -14.12
C MET A 22 2.96 -5.61 -13.18
N ASN A 23 1.94 -6.01 -12.44
CA ASN A 23 2.02 -7.20 -11.58
C ASN A 23 2.12 -8.50 -12.39
N ILE A 24 1.43 -8.61 -13.53
CA ILE A 24 1.58 -9.75 -14.45
C ILE A 24 3.00 -9.80 -15.01
N LEU A 25 3.55 -8.68 -15.47
CA LEU A 25 4.92 -8.64 -15.99
C LEU A 25 5.95 -9.04 -14.91
N ALA A 26 5.78 -8.55 -13.69
CA ALA A 26 6.62 -8.94 -12.57
C ALA A 26 6.51 -10.46 -12.33
N LEU A 27 5.30 -11.00 -12.23
CA LEU A 27 5.06 -12.43 -12.05
C LEU A 27 5.68 -13.26 -13.18
N LEU A 28 5.52 -12.85 -14.44
CA LEU A 28 6.11 -13.53 -15.58
C LEU A 28 7.63 -13.52 -15.52
N ALA A 29 8.25 -12.37 -15.23
CA ALA A 29 9.70 -12.28 -15.05
C ALA A 29 10.19 -13.27 -13.97
N TYR A 30 9.47 -13.38 -12.86
CA TYR A 30 9.78 -14.36 -11.81
C TYR A 30 9.56 -15.81 -12.27
N LEU A 31 8.44 -16.12 -12.92
CA LEU A 31 8.15 -17.46 -13.44
C LEU A 31 9.15 -17.90 -14.51
N PHE A 32 9.75 -16.98 -15.27
CA PHE A 32 10.86 -17.30 -16.18
C PHE A 32 12.15 -17.62 -15.42
N MET A 33 12.42 -17.01 -14.26
CA MET A 33 13.62 -17.35 -13.47
C MET A 33 13.58 -18.76 -12.85
N VAL A 34 12.39 -19.36 -12.73
CA VAL A 34 12.18 -20.68 -12.13
C VAL A 34 12.69 -21.84 -13.00
N PRO A 35 12.31 -21.99 -14.29
CA PRO A 35 12.73 -23.11 -15.14
C PRO A 35 14.17 -23.03 -15.63
N PHE A 36 14.81 -21.84 -15.60
CA PHE A 36 16.22 -21.69 -16.02
C PHE A 36 17.24 -22.04 -14.94
N ARG A 37 16.83 -22.78 -13.89
CA ARG A 37 17.74 -23.25 -12.85
C ARG A 37 18.38 -24.59 -13.20
N VAL A 38 19.69 -24.59 -13.04
CA VAL A 38 20.56 -25.75 -12.91
C VAL A 38 20.16 -26.49 -11.62
N GLU A 39 19.48 -27.62 -11.78
CA GLU A 39 19.24 -28.68 -10.79
C GLU A 39 18.46 -28.32 -9.49
N GLY A 40 17.18 -28.75 -9.43
CA GLY A 40 16.40 -28.90 -8.19
C GLY A 40 15.38 -27.79 -7.88
N ILE A 41 14.24 -28.18 -7.28
CA ILE A 41 13.24 -27.25 -6.71
C ILE A 41 13.84 -26.64 -5.44
N ASN A 42 14.29 -25.38 -5.50
CA ASN A 42 14.80 -24.68 -4.33
C ASN A 42 13.67 -23.83 -3.70
N PHE A 43 13.10 -24.35 -2.62
CA PHE A 43 12.00 -23.76 -1.86
C PHE A 43 12.29 -22.34 -1.33
N GLU A 44 13.55 -22.04 -1.02
CA GLU A 44 13.99 -20.73 -0.52
C GLU A 44 13.82 -19.62 -1.57
N ILE A 45 13.95 -19.97 -2.86
CA ILE A 45 13.77 -19.04 -3.98
C ILE A 45 12.34 -18.57 -4.09
N TYR A 46 11.38 -19.49 -3.94
CA TYR A 46 9.96 -19.17 -4.03
C TYR A 46 9.51 -18.33 -2.83
N LYS A 47 10.04 -18.63 -1.64
CA LYS A 47 9.87 -17.81 -0.44
C LYS A 47 10.36 -16.36 -0.67
N ASN A 48 11.59 -16.19 -1.16
CA ASN A 48 12.12 -14.86 -1.49
C ASN A 48 11.34 -14.18 -2.63
N THR A 49 10.92 -14.94 -3.64
CA THR A 49 10.10 -14.45 -4.75
C THR A 49 8.76 -13.90 -4.26
N TYR A 50 8.09 -14.62 -3.37
CA TYR A 50 6.86 -14.18 -2.74
C TYR A 50 7.04 -12.84 -2.00
N MET A 51 8.13 -12.71 -1.23
CA MET A 51 8.46 -11.46 -0.54
C MET A 51 8.68 -10.30 -1.52
N TYR A 52 9.50 -10.49 -2.56
CA TYR A 52 9.80 -9.45 -3.54
C TYR A 52 8.57 -9.07 -4.37
N PHE A 53 7.75 -10.04 -4.74
CA PHE A 53 6.48 -9.80 -5.43
C PHE A 53 5.56 -8.91 -4.58
N TYR A 54 5.41 -9.21 -3.28
CA TYR A 54 4.60 -8.40 -2.37
C TYR A 54 5.11 -6.97 -2.20
N ILE A 55 6.42 -6.79 -2.04
CA ILE A 55 7.04 -5.46 -1.93
C ILE A 55 6.78 -4.67 -3.21
N PHE A 56 7.02 -5.28 -4.37
CA PHE A 56 6.78 -4.64 -5.66
C PHE A 56 5.30 -4.27 -5.84
N GLN A 57 4.40 -5.23 -5.58
CA GLN A 57 2.95 -5.02 -5.62
C GLN A 57 2.52 -3.84 -4.76
N LEU A 58 3.03 -3.73 -3.54
CA LEU A 58 2.66 -2.66 -2.61
C LEU A 58 3.19 -1.30 -3.10
N ILE A 59 4.38 -1.25 -3.71
CA ILE A 59 4.90 -0.02 -4.33
C ILE A 59 4.01 0.42 -5.48
N VAL A 60 3.70 -0.49 -6.42
CA VAL A 60 2.84 -0.18 -7.58
C VAL A 60 1.44 0.22 -7.11
N PHE A 61 0.88 -0.49 -6.12
CA PHE A 61 -0.41 -0.18 -5.50
C PHE A 61 -0.42 1.24 -4.92
N SER A 62 0.62 1.58 -4.16
CA SER A 62 0.75 2.90 -3.55
C SER A 62 0.76 3.99 -4.61
N PHE A 63 1.50 3.82 -5.71
CA PHE A 63 1.48 4.76 -6.82
C PHE A 63 0.13 4.83 -7.52
N SER A 64 -0.53 3.69 -7.77
CA SER A 64 -1.84 3.63 -8.42
C SER A 64 -2.91 4.41 -7.65
N ILE A 65 -2.98 4.24 -6.33
CA ILE A 65 -3.97 4.92 -5.48
C ILE A 65 -3.85 6.43 -5.55
N VAL A 66 -2.63 6.97 -5.58
CA VAL A 66 -2.43 8.42 -5.63
C VAL A 66 -2.98 9.03 -6.92
N HIS A 67 -3.07 8.26 -7.99
CA HIS A 67 -3.55 8.73 -9.28
C HIS A 67 -5.07 8.61 -9.46
N PHE A 68 -5.79 7.90 -8.57
CA PHE A 68 -7.25 7.80 -8.69
C PHE A 68 -7.95 9.16 -8.66
N LYS A 69 -8.91 9.35 -9.56
CA LYS A 69 -9.68 10.58 -9.64
C LYS A 69 -10.63 10.65 -8.45
N VAL A 70 -10.52 11.75 -7.71
CA VAL A 70 -11.41 12.06 -6.60
C VAL A 70 -12.12 13.35 -6.93
N GLU A 71 -13.44 13.28 -7.09
CA GLU A 71 -14.28 14.42 -7.40
C GLU A 71 -14.48 15.31 -6.17
N LYS A 72 -14.74 16.61 -6.41
CA LYS A 72 -14.98 17.58 -5.34
C LYS A 72 -16.34 17.38 -4.65
N ASN A 73 -17.28 16.73 -5.34
CA ASN A 73 -18.63 16.50 -4.80
C ASN A 73 -18.57 15.65 -3.53
N ILE A 74 -19.28 16.11 -2.49
CA ILE A 74 -19.31 15.48 -1.17
C ILE A 74 -20.26 14.25 -1.15
N SER A 75 -20.61 13.69 -2.32
CA SER A 75 -21.51 12.54 -2.37
C SER A 75 -20.82 11.32 -1.77
N PHE A 76 -21.48 10.72 -0.79
CA PHE A 76 -21.01 9.49 -0.15
C PHE A 76 -20.83 8.35 -1.16
N GLU A 77 -21.61 8.37 -2.24
CA GLU A 77 -21.51 7.42 -3.37
C GLU A 77 -20.15 7.48 -4.07
N ASN A 78 -19.58 8.68 -4.28
CA ASN A 78 -18.27 8.84 -4.92
C ASN A 78 -17.15 8.26 -4.04
N LEU A 79 -17.24 8.49 -2.73
CA LEU A 79 -16.32 7.92 -1.75
C LEU A 79 -16.40 6.38 -1.74
N LEU A 80 -17.62 5.83 -1.72
CA LEU A 80 -17.85 4.39 -1.75
C LEU A 80 -17.34 3.76 -3.06
N GLY A 81 -17.54 4.43 -4.19
CA GLY A 81 -16.97 4.04 -5.48
C GLY A 81 -15.45 3.92 -5.43
N ASN A 82 -14.75 4.91 -4.85
CA ASN A 82 -13.29 4.87 -4.72
C ASN A 82 -12.79 3.82 -3.72
N ILE A 83 -13.57 3.53 -2.68
CA ILE A 83 -13.32 2.42 -1.75
C ILE A 83 -13.40 1.08 -2.49
N ILE A 84 -14.46 0.86 -3.28
CA ILE A 84 -14.64 -0.36 -4.08
C ILE A 84 -13.48 -0.53 -5.06
N LYS A 85 -13.06 0.54 -5.75
CA LYS A 85 -11.90 0.53 -6.66
C LYS A 85 -10.63 0.02 -5.96
N THR A 86 -10.41 0.43 -4.70
CA THR A 86 -9.26 -0.02 -3.90
C THR A 86 -9.34 -1.49 -3.57
N ILE A 87 -10.51 -1.96 -3.16
CA ILE A 87 -10.75 -3.36 -2.85
C ILE A 87 -10.52 -4.22 -4.09
N ILE A 88 -10.99 -3.79 -5.26
CA ILE A 88 -10.76 -4.47 -6.55
C ILE A 88 -9.25 -4.59 -6.83
N LEU A 89 -8.48 -3.51 -6.67
CA LEU A 89 -7.03 -3.57 -6.84
C LEU A 89 -6.37 -4.60 -5.92
N VAL A 90 -6.76 -4.65 -4.66
CA VAL A 90 -6.18 -5.62 -3.70
C VAL A 90 -6.57 -7.05 -4.07
N ILE A 91 -7.85 -7.31 -4.35
CA ILE A 91 -8.37 -8.64 -4.69
C ILE A 91 -7.77 -9.15 -6.01
N SER A 92 -7.48 -8.26 -6.96
CA SER A 92 -6.86 -8.64 -8.24
C SER A 92 -5.49 -9.31 -8.11
N ASN A 93 -4.84 -9.19 -6.94
CA ASN A 93 -3.57 -9.88 -6.68
C ASN A 93 -3.74 -11.33 -6.21
N ILE A 94 -4.92 -11.72 -5.71
CA ILE A 94 -5.14 -13.08 -5.19
C ILE A 94 -4.80 -14.13 -6.25
N PRO A 95 -5.27 -14.05 -7.50
CA PRO A 95 -4.89 -15.03 -8.53
C PRO A 95 -3.37 -15.07 -8.78
N LEU A 96 -2.70 -13.91 -8.74
CA LEU A 96 -1.25 -13.81 -8.96
C LEU A 96 -0.45 -14.45 -7.82
N ILE A 97 -0.88 -14.24 -6.57
CA ILE A 97 -0.29 -14.86 -5.39
C ILE A 97 -0.50 -16.37 -5.41
N LEU A 98 -1.70 -16.84 -5.78
CA LEU A 98 -1.99 -18.27 -5.87
C LEU A 98 -1.10 -18.98 -6.90
N ILE A 99 -0.73 -18.33 -8.00
CA ILE A 99 0.22 -18.89 -8.96
C ILE A 99 1.59 -19.14 -8.31
N ILE A 100 2.07 -18.22 -7.46
CA ILE A 100 3.32 -18.41 -6.72
C ILE A 100 3.21 -19.60 -5.75
N PHE A 101 2.08 -19.73 -5.07
CA PHE A 101 1.85 -20.83 -4.11
C PHE A 101 1.81 -22.18 -4.79
N ILE A 102 1.07 -22.29 -5.90
CA ILE A 102 0.96 -23.53 -6.69
C ILE A 102 2.31 -23.90 -7.30
N SER A 103 3.02 -22.94 -7.88
CA SER A 103 4.31 -23.20 -8.55
C SER A 103 5.45 -23.51 -7.59
N GLY A 104 5.42 -22.94 -6.37
CA GLY A 104 6.45 -23.11 -5.35
C GLY A 104 6.13 -24.11 -4.25
N ASN A 105 4.92 -24.70 -4.26
CA ASN A 105 4.40 -25.55 -3.18
C ASN A 105 4.49 -24.89 -1.79
N VAL A 106 4.20 -23.58 -1.71
CA VAL A 106 4.41 -22.76 -0.52
C VAL A 106 3.11 -22.58 0.29
N GLU A 107 2.49 -23.69 0.68
CA GLU A 107 1.17 -23.70 1.34
C GLU A 107 1.17 -23.09 2.75
N SER A 108 2.33 -22.93 3.37
CA SER A 108 2.45 -22.47 4.76
C SER A 108 2.43 -20.95 4.94
N LEU A 109 2.60 -20.15 3.87
CA LEU A 109 2.71 -18.69 4.01
C LEU A 109 1.32 -18.02 4.06
N ASN A 110 1.14 -17.11 5.01
CA ASN A 110 -0.10 -16.35 5.12
C ASN A 110 -0.10 -15.09 4.23
N PHE A 111 -0.96 -15.04 3.22
CA PHE A 111 -1.14 -13.87 2.36
C PHE A 111 -2.27 -12.93 2.81
N THR A 112 -3.10 -13.37 3.76
CA THR A 112 -4.30 -12.64 4.22
C THR A 112 -3.94 -11.37 4.97
N TYR A 113 -3.01 -11.44 5.94
CA TYR A 113 -2.62 -10.27 6.74
C TYR A 113 -2.01 -9.15 5.87
N PRO A 114 -1.08 -9.43 4.94
CA PRO A 114 -0.61 -8.44 3.97
C PRO A 114 -1.74 -7.76 3.18
N LEU A 115 -2.73 -8.52 2.69
CA LEU A 115 -3.86 -7.95 1.93
C LEU A 115 -4.78 -7.08 2.79
N ILE A 116 -5.03 -7.47 4.05
CA ILE A 116 -5.81 -6.67 4.99
C ILE A 116 -5.12 -5.33 5.24
N LEU A 117 -3.82 -5.34 5.57
CA LEU A 117 -3.05 -4.12 5.82
C LEU A 117 -2.99 -3.24 4.57
N GLN A 118 -2.76 -3.83 3.39
CA GLN A 118 -2.77 -3.12 2.11
C GLN A 118 -4.14 -2.45 1.84
N THR A 119 -5.24 -3.15 2.13
CA THR A 119 -6.59 -2.59 1.98
C THR A 119 -6.79 -1.40 2.90
N ILE A 120 -6.54 -1.56 4.20
CA ILE A 120 -6.76 -0.50 5.20
C ILE A 120 -5.87 0.72 4.89
N TYR A 121 -4.62 0.49 4.50
CA TYR A 121 -3.72 1.54 4.04
C TYR A 121 -4.29 2.31 2.83
N GLY A 122 -4.75 1.59 1.80
CA GLY A 122 -5.36 2.21 0.61
C GLY A 122 -6.59 3.05 0.94
N LEU A 123 -7.46 2.55 1.84
CA LEU A 123 -8.63 3.28 2.32
C LEU A 123 -8.24 4.57 3.06
N ALA A 124 -7.21 4.52 3.90
CA ALA A 124 -6.72 5.69 4.61
C ALA A 124 -6.18 6.76 3.65
N ILE A 125 -5.43 6.37 2.61
CA ILE A 125 -4.88 7.32 1.62
C ILE A 125 -5.99 7.93 0.76
N ILE A 126 -6.97 7.14 0.30
CA ILE A 126 -8.07 7.67 -0.51
C ILE A 126 -8.97 8.60 0.29
N SER A 127 -9.34 8.18 1.51
CA SER A 127 -10.14 9.04 2.39
C SER A 127 -9.39 10.34 2.71
N PHE A 128 -8.07 10.28 2.93
CA PHE A 128 -7.25 11.47 3.11
C PHE A 128 -7.24 12.38 1.87
N LYS A 129 -7.09 11.80 0.67
CA LYS A 129 -7.17 12.55 -0.60
C LYS A 129 -8.53 13.23 -0.77
N HIS A 130 -9.60 12.53 -0.44
CA HIS A 130 -10.96 13.07 -0.50
C HIS A 130 -11.17 14.21 0.48
N LEU A 131 -10.65 14.08 1.70
CA LEU A 131 -10.67 15.13 2.70
C LEU A 131 -9.95 16.40 2.19
N LEU A 132 -8.75 16.25 1.62
CA LEU A 132 -7.97 17.37 1.09
C LEU A 132 -8.65 18.06 -0.11
N ASN A 133 -9.40 17.30 -0.92
CA ASN A 133 -10.16 17.86 -2.05
C ASN A 133 -11.41 18.64 -1.62
N ILE A 134 -12.01 18.29 -0.48
CA ILE A 134 -13.17 19.00 0.05
C ILE A 134 -12.74 20.34 0.69
N ILE A 135 -11.57 20.39 1.31
CA ILE A 135 -11.07 21.60 1.97
C ILE A 135 -10.49 22.56 0.91
N ASP A 136 -11.17 23.68 0.67
CA ASP A 136 -10.83 24.64 -0.40
C ASP A 136 -9.37 25.15 -0.37
N ILE A 137 -8.78 25.29 0.82
CA ILE A 137 -7.39 25.74 0.99
C ILE A 137 -6.40 24.70 0.45
N THR A 138 -6.69 23.41 0.66
CA THR A 138 -5.80 22.32 0.30
C THR A 138 -6.09 21.71 -1.06
N GLU A 139 -7.24 21.99 -1.66
CA GLU A 139 -7.69 21.40 -2.94
C GLU A 139 -6.62 21.53 -4.03
N LYS A 140 -6.04 22.73 -4.21
CA LYS A 140 -5.03 22.99 -5.24
C LYS A 140 -3.74 22.18 -5.05
N TYR A 141 -3.47 21.73 -3.83
CA TYR A 141 -2.26 21.01 -3.45
C TYR A 141 -2.54 19.55 -3.08
N SER A 142 -3.78 19.08 -3.16
CA SER A 142 -4.15 17.75 -2.66
C SER A 142 -3.34 16.63 -3.31
N SER A 143 -3.20 16.65 -4.64
CA SER A 143 -2.39 15.68 -5.38
C SER A 143 -0.91 15.75 -4.97
N PHE A 144 -0.37 16.95 -4.74
CA PHE A 144 1.01 17.10 -4.29
C PHE A 144 1.20 16.56 -2.87
N ILE A 145 0.31 16.93 -1.94
CA ILE A 145 0.35 16.49 -0.54
C ILE A 145 0.25 14.96 -0.47
N VAL A 146 -0.70 14.35 -1.19
CA VAL A 146 -0.88 12.89 -1.18
C VAL A 146 0.33 12.18 -1.79
N ASN A 147 0.87 12.67 -2.93
CA ASN A 147 2.10 12.13 -3.52
C ASN A 147 3.27 12.21 -2.55
N PHE A 148 3.44 13.37 -1.90
CA PHE A 148 4.49 13.58 -0.92
C PHE A 148 4.32 12.66 0.28
N SER A 149 3.11 12.52 0.83
CA SER A 149 2.81 11.61 1.95
C SER A 149 3.13 10.16 1.60
N VAL A 150 2.64 9.66 0.47
CA VAL A 150 2.91 8.27 0.03
C VAL A 150 4.40 8.04 -0.22
N THR A 151 5.08 8.99 -0.87
CA THR A 151 6.53 8.94 -1.07
C THR A 151 7.29 8.96 0.26
N PHE A 152 6.86 9.78 1.20
CA PHE A 152 7.48 9.87 2.53
C PHE A 152 7.32 8.56 3.30
N ILE A 153 6.11 8.01 3.31
CA ILE A 153 5.81 6.72 3.96
C ILE A 153 6.61 5.60 3.33
N ASN A 154 6.72 5.55 1.99
CA ASN A 154 7.32 4.40 1.30
C ASN A 154 8.82 4.51 1.05
N ILE A 155 9.40 5.70 0.98
CA ILE A 155 10.82 5.92 0.64
C ILE A 155 11.56 6.56 1.81
N PHE A 156 11.09 7.71 2.27
CA PHE A 156 11.81 8.44 3.31
C PHE A 156 11.83 7.72 4.65
N SER A 157 10.80 6.95 5.00
CA SER A 157 10.84 6.14 6.23
C SER A 157 12.01 5.15 6.23
N PHE A 158 12.38 4.57 5.08
CA PHE A 158 13.52 3.64 4.98
C PHE A 158 14.84 4.39 5.07
N ALA A 159 14.92 5.58 4.46
CA ALA A 159 16.08 6.45 4.62
C ALA A 159 16.27 6.85 6.10
N PHE A 160 15.20 7.19 6.81
CA PHE A 160 15.23 7.47 8.24
C PHE A 160 15.59 6.24 9.07
N LEU A 161 15.07 5.06 8.73
CA LEU A 161 15.46 3.81 9.40
C LEU A 161 16.97 3.54 9.22
N TYR A 162 17.49 3.71 8.00
CA TYR A 162 18.91 3.54 7.71
C TYR A 162 19.78 4.52 8.51
N ILE A 163 19.39 5.79 8.57
CA ILE A 163 20.06 6.81 9.38
C ILE A 163 19.99 6.42 10.86
N TYR A 164 18.81 6.05 11.37
CA TYR A 164 18.62 5.63 12.75
C TYR A 164 19.54 4.45 13.11
N TYR A 165 19.58 3.41 12.29
CA TYR A 165 20.50 2.28 12.42
C TYR A 165 21.96 2.73 12.49
N LYS A 166 22.39 3.55 11.52
CA LYS A 166 23.79 3.96 11.40
C LYS A 166 24.26 4.83 12.57
N TYR A 167 23.42 5.74 13.05
CA TYR A 167 23.79 6.69 14.10
C TYR A 167 23.47 6.21 15.52
N ALA A 168 22.50 5.31 15.70
CA ALA A 168 22.20 4.73 17.01
C ALA A 168 23.09 3.53 17.36
N GLN A 169 23.98 3.09 16.45
CA GLN A 169 24.84 1.90 16.61
C GLN A 169 24.05 0.62 16.94
N ILE A 170 22.79 0.56 16.54
CA ILE A 170 21.92 -0.58 16.79
C ILE A 170 22.30 -1.70 15.84
N VAL A 171 22.47 -2.93 16.35
CA VAL A 171 22.66 -4.11 15.50
C VAL A 171 21.28 -4.69 15.19
N ILE A 172 20.75 -4.37 14.01
CA ILE A 172 19.49 -4.95 13.54
C ILE A 172 19.76 -6.38 13.07
N THR A 173 19.17 -7.34 13.77
CA THR A 173 19.28 -8.76 13.41
C THR A 173 18.21 -9.18 12.40
N THR A 174 17.04 -8.51 12.40
CA THR A 174 15.94 -8.74 11.44
C THR A 174 15.10 -7.48 11.20
N ILE A 175 14.22 -7.51 10.20
CA ILE A 175 13.26 -6.42 9.93
C ILE A 175 12.31 -6.18 11.13
N TYR A 176 12.09 -7.19 11.98
CA TYR A 176 11.26 -7.13 13.20
C TYR A 176 12.12 -7.22 14.47
N ASP A 177 13.25 -6.52 14.46
CA ASP A 177 14.09 -6.36 15.64
C ASP A 177 13.38 -5.50 16.69
N LYS A 178 13.45 -5.89 17.97
CA LYS A 178 12.80 -5.18 19.07
C LYS A 178 13.32 -3.75 19.23
N ASP A 179 14.54 -3.50 18.76
CA ASP A 179 15.23 -2.23 18.84
C ASP A 179 14.76 -1.23 17.77
N ILE A 180 13.95 -1.67 16.78
CA ILE A 180 13.32 -0.78 15.81
C ILE A 180 12.14 -0.05 16.46
N PRO A 181 12.12 1.30 16.45
CA PRO A 181 11.01 2.06 17.00
C PRO A 181 9.68 1.71 16.33
N LYS A 182 8.64 1.48 17.14
CA LYS A 182 7.33 1.02 16.66
C LYS A 182 6.70 1.92 15.59
N ILE A 183 7.03 3.21 15.59
CA ILE A 183 6.55 4.20 14.62
C ILE A 183 6.95 3.86 13.17
N PHE A 184 8.07 3.15 12.96
CA PHE A 184 8.48 2.72 11.63
C PHE A 184 7.50 1.68 11.05
N PHE A 185 6.88 0.84 11.89
CA PHE A 185 5.89 -0.15 11.46
C PHE A 185 4.51 0.45 11.08
N ILE A 186 4.38 1.78 11.10
CA ILE A 186 3.32 2.46 10.38
C ILE A 186 3.52 2.32 8.86
N ASN A 187 4.77 2.19 8.38
CA ASN A 187 5.01 1.95 6.97
C ASN A 187 4.51 0.53 6.59
N PRO A 188 3.52 0.41 5.69
CA PRO A 188 3.01 -0.89 5.26
C PRO A 188 4.06 -1.75 4.55
N LEU A 189 5.07 -1.18 3.89
CA LEU A 189 6.16 -1.94 3.27
C LEU A 189 6.98 -2.67 4.33
N MET A 190 7.39 -1.98 5.40
CA MET A 190 8.16 -2.61 6.48
C MET A 190 7.36 -3.64 7.25
N SER A 191 6.10 -3.33 7.53
CA SER A 191 5.22 -4.24 8.23
C SER A 191 4.95 -5.49 7.40
N ILE A 192 4.60 -5.37 6.12
CA ILE A 192 4.39 -6.54 5.25
C ILE A 192 5.70 -7.31 5.02
N SER A 193 6.80 -6.63 4.70
CA SER A 193 8.07 -7.32 4.41
C SER A 193 8.60 -8.07 5.64
N GLY A 194 8.50 -7.47 6.82
CA GLY A 194 8.93 -8.13 8.05
C GLY A 194 8.02 -9.29 8.46
N PHE A 195 6.72 -9.21 8.19
CA PHE A 195 5.79 -10.33 8.41
C PHE A 195 6.08 -11.48 7.45
N ILE A 196 6.31 -11.20 6.17
CA ILE A 196 6.66 -12.25 5.20
C ILE A 196 8.02 -12.87 5.57
N ASN A 197 9.00 -12.06 5.96
CA ASN A 197 10.31 -12.56 6.40
C ASN A 197 10.22 -13.43 7.67
N MET A 198 9.33 -13.08 8.62
CA MET A 198 9.00 -13.92 9.77
C MET A 198 8.52 -15.30 9.33
N GLU A 199 7.55 -15.37 8.42
CA GLU A 199 6.97 -16.63 7.96
C GLU A 199 7.97 -17.47 7.14
N ILE A 200 8.95 -16.82 6.51
CA ILE A 200 10.00 -17.48 5.73
C ILE A 200 11.09 -18.07 6.61
N THR A 201 11.58 -17.29 7.58
CA THR A 201 12.77 -17.59 8.39
C THR A 201 12.44 -18.16 9.77
N GLU A 202 11.17 -18.10 10.18
CA GLU A 202 10.67 -18.46 11.53
C GLU A 202 11.32 -17.67 12.67
N TYR A 203 12.17 -16.69 12.35
CA TYR A 203 12.95 -15.94 13.32
C TYR A 203 12.37 -14.54 13.49
N THR A 204 11.79 -14.26 14.67
CA THR A 204 11.40 -12.89 15.03
C THR A 204 11.58 -12.61 16.50
N GLN A 205 11.80 -11.33 16.80
CA GLN A 205 11.75 -10.82 18.16
C GLN A 205 10.40 -10.19 18.49
N MET A 206 9.66 -9.67 17.48
CA MET A 206 8.38 -8.99 17.68
C MET A 206 7.14 -9.79 17.23
N GLY A 207 7.28 -10.93 16.54
CA GLY A 207 6.15 -11.70 16.03
C GLY A 207 5.21 -10.91 15.13
N ILE A 208 3.91 -11.18 15.19
CA ILE A 208 2.85 -10.47 14.42
C ILE A 208 2.60 -9.02 14.88
N THR A 209 3.20 -8.60 16.00
CA THR A 209 2.95 -7.30 16.64
C THR A 209 3.01 -6.12 15.65
N PRO A 210 4.02 -5.98 14.76
CA PRO A 210 4.10 -4.84 13.86
C PRO A 210 2.93 -4.73 12.86
N ILE A 211 2.40 -5.86 12.39
CA ILE A 211 1.20 -5.89 11.54
C ILE A 211 0.00 -5.34 12.31
N ILE A 212 -0.18 -5.76 13.56
CA ILE A 212 -1.29 -5.29 14.41
C ILE A 212 -1.18 -3.77 14.61
N TRP A 213 0.03 -3.26 14.90
CA TRP A 213 0.27 -1.82 15.02
C TRP A 213 -0.06 -1.07 13.73
N GLY A 214 0.39 -1.56 12.57
CA GLY A 214 0.08 -0.98 11.28
C GLY A 214 -1.42 -0.95 10.99
N ILE A 215 -2.12 -2.07 11.21
CA ILE A 215 -3.56 -2.20 11.03
C ILE A 215 -4.31 -1.20 11.92
N CYS A 216 -3.99 -1.16 13.21
CA CYS A 216 -4.62 -0.24 14.16
C CYS A 216 -4.42 1.23 13.74
N PHE A 217 -3.18 1.62 13.42
CA PHE A 217 -2.86 2.98 13.02
C PHE A 217 -3.65 3.41 11.77
N TRP A 218 -3.58 2.63 10.69
CA TRP A 218 -4.23 2.99 9.43
C TRP A 218 -5.76 2.94 9.54
N THR A 219 -6.31 2.05 10.36
CA THR A 219 -7.75 2.03 10.65
C THR A 219 -8.18 3.32 11.34
N ILE A 220 -7.45 3.77 12.35
CA ILE A 220 -7.73 5.04 13.05
C ILE A 220 -7.65 6.21 12.06
N CYS A 221 -6.63 6.27 11.22
CA CYS A 221 -6.51 7.32 10.18
C CYS A 221 -7.70 7.31 9.22
N ALA A 222 -8.08 6.14 8.69
CA ALA A 222 -9.23 6.00 7.80
C ALA A 222 -10.52 6.46 8.49
N LEU A 223 -10.78 6.01 9.72
CA LEU A 223 -11.98 6.38 10.48
C LEU A 223 -12.06 7.88 10.74
N ILE A 224 -10.95 8.51 11.16
CA ILE A 224 -10.90 9.96 11.39
C ILE A 224 -11.22 10.71 10.09
N ASN A 225 -10.60 10.34 8.96
CA ASN A 225 -10.88 10.99 7.68
C ASN A 225 -12.36 10.86 7.30
N LEU A 226 -12.94 9.66 7.42
CA LEU A 226 -14.34 9.41 7.09
C LEU A 226 -15.30 10.22 7.98
N VAL A 227 -15.04 10.31 9.28
CA VAL A 227 -15.84 11.11 10.22
C VAL A 227 -15.79 12.59 9.88
N VAL A 228 -14.59 13.12 9.57
CA VAL A 228 -14.42 14.53 9.20
C VAL A 228 -15.13 14.84 7.87
N ILE A 229 -14.98 13.99 6.86
CA ILE A 229 -15.68 14.13 5.58
C ILE A 229 -17.19 14.20 5.80
N LYS A 230 -17.75 13.27 6.60
CA LYS A 230 -19.18 13.24 6.90
C LYS A 230 -19.64 14.53 7.60
N LYS A 231 -18.84 15.06 8.53
CA LYS A 231 -19.16 16.30 9.25
C LYS A 231 -19.16 17.51 8.33
N ILE A 232 -18.17 17.62 7.44
CA ILE A 232 -18.07 18.73 6.49
C ILE A 232 -19.22 18.66 5.46
N GLY A 233 -19.51 17.46 4.95
CA GLY A 233 -20.64 17.24 4.02
C GLY A 233 -22.02 17.47 4.62
N GLY A 234 -22.20 17.18 5.92
CA GLY A 234 -23.46 17.48 6.61
C GLY A 234 -23.71 18.98 6.79
N HIS A 235 -22.67 19.81 6.89
CA HIS A 235 -22.82 21.26 7.04
C HIS A 235 -23.14 21.97 5.71
N SER A 236 -22.64 21.49 4.57
CA SER A 236 -22.96 22.10 3.28
C SER A 236 -24.42 21.90 2.86
N ILE A 237 -25.02 20.73 3.17
CA ILE A 237 -26.43 20.43 2.85
C ILE A 237 -27.40 21.26 3.72
N GLY A 238 -26.98 21.66 4.93
CA GLY A 238 -27.78 22.51 5.82
C GLY A 238 -27.85 23.98 5.40
N MET A 239 -26.95 24.46 4.53
CA MET A 239 -26.94 25.83 4.03
C MET A 239 -27.70 26.00 2.71
N GLU A 240 -27.91 24.94 1.93
CA GLU A 240 -28.75 25.00 0.70
C GLU A 240 -30.26 24.96 0.99
N ASN A 241 -30.66 24.61 2.21
CA ASN A 241 -32.06 24.47 2.63
C ASN A 241 -32.60 25.66 3.47
N ASN A 242 -31.84 26.74 3.61
CA ASN A 242 -32.24 27.99 4.27
C ASN A 242 -32.11 29.17 3.30
#